data_AF-A0A0A0KSY1-F1
#
_entry.id   AF-A0A0A0KSY1-F1
#
_cell.length_a   1.000
_cell.length_b   1.000
_cell.length_c   1.000
_cell.angle_alpha   90.00
_cell.angle_beta   90.00
_cell.angle_gamma   90.00
#
_symmetry.space_group_name_H-M   'P 1'
#
loop_
_entity.id
_entity.type
_entity.pdbx_description
1 polymer ?
#
loop_
_entity_poly.entity_id
_entity_poly.type
_entity_poly.pdbx_seq_one_letter_code
_entity_poly.pdbx_strand_id
1 'polypeptide(L)'
;MQLEACQPFENGAFLKGKAKKSSKKKRKDSSSLDAKGSTELHEDIDENDVYQISSGDDDSSKGMKRWITEYHKSRPGLNVLQQRIDDYITAHEAQLEQEKKEREAQAAEGGWTVVVHQKGRKKTTDAESGVTVGSVAQNSLGDKMSKKKKNEVGLDFYRFQRREAQRNEVMMLQSKFEQDRKRIQQLRAARKFRPY
;
A
#
# COMPACT_ATOMS: atom_id res chain seq x y z
N MET A 1 46.52 -15.41 24.51
CA MET A 1 45.54 -14.60 25.25
C MET A 1 44.27 -14.51 24.42
N GLN A 2 43.18 -15.04 24.98
CA GLN A 2 41.76 -14.78 24.70
C GLN A 2 41.23 -14.94 23.26
N LEU A 3 40.47 -16.03 23.09
CA LEU A 3 39.26 -16.10 22.27
C LEU A 3 38.14 -15.34 23.00
N GLU A 4 37.33 -14.55 22.28
CA GLU A 4 35.87 -14.34 22.51
C GLU A 4 35.29 -13.45 21.40
N ALA A 5 34.48 -14.02 20.50
CA ALA A 5 33.01 -13.97 20.53
C ALA A 5 32.42 -12.67 19.95
N CYS A 6 32.15 -12.67 18.64
CA CYS A 6 31.26 -11.71 18.01
C CYS A 6 29.81 -12.21 18.18
N GLN A 7 29.03 -11.52 19.00
CA GLN A 7 27.64 -11.86 19.32
C GLN A 7 26.68 -11.58 18.13
N PRO A 8 25.56 -12.31 18.04
CA PRO A 8 24.61 -12.22 16.92
C PRO A 8 23.71 -10.98 16.96
N PHE A 9 23.32 -10.54 15.77
CA PHE A 9 22.37 -9.47 15.51
C PHE A 9 20.94 -9.95 15.81
N GLU A 10 20.32 -9.37 16.85
CA GLU A 10 18.95 -9.62 17.29
C GLU A 10 17.94 -9.17 16.20
N ASN A 11 17.22 -10.11 15.60
CA ASN A 11 16.08 -9.82 14.74
C ASN A 11 14.79 -9.78 15.58
N GLY A 12 14.16 -8.61 15.61
CA GLY A 12 12.96 -8.33 16.37
C GLY A 12 11.79 -9.28 16.06
N ALA A 13 11.35 -9.99 17.09
CA ALA A 13 10.15 -10.81 17.06
C ALA A 13 8.89 -9.95 17.22
N PHE A 14 8.05 -10.05 16.20
CA PHE A 14 6.72 -9.49 16.05
C PHE A 14 5.79 -9.79 17.25
N LEU A 15 5.22 -8.73 17.84
CA LEU A 15 4.33 -8.77 18.99
C LEU A 15 3.01 -9.51 18.66
N LYS A 16 2.77 -10.65 19.33
CA LYS A 16 1.46 -11.33 19.36
C LYS A 16 0.51 -10.61 20.33
N GLY A 17 -0.34 -9.74 19.81
CA GLY A 17 -1.49 -9.21 20.54
C GLY A 17 -2.58 -10.28 20.72
N LYS A 18 -2.88 -10.65 21.98
CA LYS A 18 -4.00 -11.52 22.34
C LYS A 18 -5.30 -10.71 22.37
N ALA A 19 -6.32 -11.22 21.69
CA ALA A 19 -7.67 -10.68 21.63
C ALA A 19 -8.33 -10.58 23.03
N LYS A 20 -8.86 -9.41 23.37
CA LYS A 20 -9.69 -9.18 24.55
C LYS A 20 -11.13 -9.65 24.25
N LYS A 21 -11.63 -10.60 25.03
CA LYS A 21 -13.05 -11.00 25.07
C LYS A 21 -13.86 -9.86 25.69
N SER A 22 -14.81 -9.28 24.95
CA SER A 22 -15.82 -8.36 25.48
C SER A 22 -16.99 -9.15 26.04
N SER A 23 -17.31 -8.90 27.32
CA SER A 23 -18.43 -9.51 28.02
C SER A 23 -19.75 -8.86 27.62
N LYS A 24 -20.74 -9.70 27.30
CA LYS A 24 -22.09 -9.35 26.85
C LYS A 24 -22.91 -8.88 28.06
N LYS A 25 -23.09 -7.56 28.23
CA LYS A 25 -23.95 -6.99 29.28
C LYS A 25 -25.40 -6.95 28.79
N LYS A 26 -26.17 -7.96 29.18
CA LYS A 26 -27.63 -8.06 28.99
C LYS A 26 -28.30 -6.97 29.87
N ARG A 27 -28.90 -5.96 29.25
CA ARG A 27 -29.80 -5.03 29.95
C ARG A 27 -31.23 -5.58 29.86
N LYS A 28 -31.88 -5.63 31.02
CA LYS A 28 -33.23 -6.10 31.26
C LYS A 28 -34.11 -4.85 31.29
N ASP A 29 -35.08 -4.78 30.39
CA ASP A 29 -36.11 -3.73 30.40
C ASP A 29 -37.10 -4.03 31.53
N SER A 30 -37.40 -3.01 32.33
CA SER A 30 -38.51 -3.02 33.28
C SER A 30 -39.37 -1.79 33.03
N SER A 31 -40.48 -2.04 32.35
CA SER A 31 -41.68 -1.21 32.33
C SER A 31 -42.22 -1.04 33.75
N SER A 32 -42.51 0.19 34.15
CA SER A 32 -43.40 0.49 35.27
C SER A 32 -44.32 1.62 34.85
N LEU A 33 -45.61 1.28 34.79
CA LEU A 33 -46.71 2.22 34.64
C LEU A 33 -47.00 2.89 35.99
N ASP A 34 -47.87 3.90 35.91
CA ASP A 34 -48.73 4.46 36.96
C ASP A 34 -48.18 5.60 37.83
N ALA A 35 -48.62 6.81 37.49
CA ALA A 35 -48.88 7.86 38.45
C ALA A 35 -50.17 8.60 38.04
N LYS A 36 -51.31 8.16 38.58
CA LYS A 36 -52.53 8.96 38.68
C LYS A 36 -52.31 9.96 39.81
N GLY A 37 -52.30 11.26 39.47
CA GLY A 37 -52.32 12.36 40.43
C GLY A 37 -53.48 13.29 40.09
N SER A 38 -54.59 13.10 40.79
CA SER A 38 -55.71 14.04 40.86
C SER A 38 -55.38 15.10 41.92
N THR A 39 -55.38 16.38 41.53
CA THR A 39 -55.57 17.48 42.46
C THR A 39 -56.43 18.52 41.78
N GLU A 40 -57.70 18.55 42.15
CA GLU A 40 -58.62 19.64 41.88
C GLU A 40 -58.24 20.82 42.77
N LEU A 41 -57.97 21.98 42.18
CA LEU A 41 -58.15 23.27 42.82
C LEU A 41 -58.70 24.24 41.77
N HIS A 42 -59.95 24.63 42.01
CA HIS A 42 -60.71 25.63 41.28
C HIS A 42 -60.32 27.00 41.83
N GLU A 43 -59.59 27.79 41.06
CA GLU A 43 -59.43 29.22 41.29
C GLU A 43 -59.97 29.95 40.06
N ASP A 44 -61.05 30.70 40.28
CA ASP A 44 -61.70 31.55 39.29
C ASP A 44 -60.74 32.65 38.82
N ILE A 45 -60.20 32.49 37.61
CA ILE A 45 -59.42 33.53 36.93
C ILE A 45 -60.36 34.16 35.89
N ASP A 46 -60.64 35.46 36.07
CA ASP A 46 -61.43 36.31 35.18
C ASP A 46 -61.09 36.05 33.70
N GLU A 47 -62.09 35.59 32.93
CA GLU A 47 -61.94 35.13 31.54
C GLU A 47 -61.60 36.23 30.51
N ASN A 48 -61.35 37.48 30.94
CA ASN A 48 -61.18 38.63 30.04
C ASN A 48 -59.75 39.18 29.92
N ASP A 49 -58.74 38.57 30.54
CA ASP A 49 -57.33 38.98 30.32
C ASP A 49 -56.37 37.79 30.09
N VAL A 50 -56.91 36.65 29.66
CA VAL A 50 -56.09 35.57 29.11
C VAL A 50 -55.86 35.87 27.64
N TYR A 51 -54.70 36.46 27.33
CA TYR A 51 -54.18 36.48 25.96
C TYR A 51 -54.02 35.03 25.50
N GLN A 52 -55.06 34.50 24.84
CA GLN A 52 -55.00 33.25 24.12
C GLN A 52 -53.98 33.44 23.01
N ILE A 53 -52.75 33.00 23.26
CA ILE A 53 -51.74 32.87 22.23
C ILE A 53 -52.30 31.80 21.29
N SER A 54 -52.88 32.24 20.17
CA SER A 54 -53.21 31.36 19.04
C SER A 54 -52.02 30.42 18.87
N SER A 55 -52.27 29.11 18.93
CA SER A 55 -51.25 28.08 18.70
C SER A 55 -50.81 28.22 17.25
N GLY A 56 -49.91 29.18 17.03
CA GLY A 56 -49.50 29.68 15.73
C GLY A 56 -48.63 28.62 15.09
N ASP A 57 -49.20 28.07 14.01
CA ASP A 57 -48.61 27.25 12.98
C ASP A 57 -47.79 26.03 13.43
N ASP A 58 -48.29 24.86 13.04
CA ASP A 58 -47.51 23.61 12.93
C ASP A 58 -46.44 23.65 11.83
N ASP A 59 -46.09 24.85 11.38
CA ASP A 59 -45.00 25.11 10.46
C ASP A 59 -43.67 24.76 11.13
N SER A 60 -43.27 23.50 10.93
CA SER A 60 -41.95 22.97 11.27
C SER A 60 -40.82 23.58 10.42
N SER A 61 -41.11 24.65 9.68
CA SER A 61 -40.20 25.38 8.80
C SER A 61 -39.21 26.25 9.59
N LYS A 62 -39.54 26.66 10.82
CA LYS A 62 -38.71 27.54 11.66
C LYS A 62 -38.71 27.09 13.12
N GLY A 63 -37.75 27.61 13.89
CA GLY A 63 -37.65 27.38 15.33
C GLY A 63 -37.22 25.95 15.74
N MET A 64 -37.56 25.59 16.97
CA MET A 64 -37.11 24.34 17.62
C MET A 64 -37.58 23.07 16.88
N LYS A 65 -38.83 23.07 16.38
CA LYS A 65 -39.40 21.96 15.60
C LYS A 65 -38.54 21.64 14.36
N ARG A 66 -38.03 22.67 13.66
CA ARG A 66 -37.11 22.47 12.53
C ARG A 66 -35.83 21.74 12.95
N TRP A 67 -35.16 22.19 14.01
CA TRP A 67 -33.89 21.58 14.42
C TRP A 67 -34.05 20.14 14.90
N ILE A 68 -35.13 19.83 15.61
CA ILE A 68 -35.45 18.46 16.02
C ILE A 68 -35.68 17.57 14.80
N THR A 69 -36.44 18.05 13.81
CA THR A 69 -36.68 17.28 12.58
C THR A 69 -35.41 17.10 11.74
N GLU A 70 -34.57 18.13 11.64
CA GLU A 70 -33.28 18.10 10.95
C GLU A 70 -32.29 17.14 11.63
N TYR A 71 -32.27 17.14 12.97
CA TYR A 71 -31.49 16.20 13.76
C TYR A 71 -31.86 14.74 13.46
N HIS A 72 -33.16 14.42 13.41
CA HIS A 72 -33.61 13.06 13.06
C HIS A 72 -33.35 12.72 11.59
N LYS A 73 -33.51 13.68 10.67
CA LYS A 73 -33.22 13.48 9.23
C LYS A 73 -31.73 13.25 8.96
N SER A 74 -30.85 13.93 9.67
CA SER A 74 -29.38 13.77 9.52
C SER A 74 -28.87 12.42 10.04
N ARG A 75 -29.68 11.72 10.84
CA ARG A 75 -29.34 10.42 11.44
C ARG A 75 -30.32 9.34 10.99
N PRO A 76 -30.34 9.02 9.68
CA PRO A 76 -31.12 7.88 9.22
C PRO A 76 -30.64 6.62 9.92
N GLY A 77 -31.57 5.72 10.24
CA GLY A 77 -31.23 4.43 10.86
C GLY A 77 -30.28 3.60 9.98
N LEU A 78 -29.53 2.70 10.60
CA LEU A 78 -28.48 1.90 9.94
C LEU A 78 -28.98 1.18 8.67
N ASN A 79 -30.21 0.63 8.71
CA ASN A 79 -30.80 -0.07 7.57
C ASN A 79 -30.99 0.84 6.35
N VAL A 80 -31.44 2.08 6.58
CA VAL A 80 -31.65 3.07 5.51
C VAL A 80 -30.31 3.54 4.96
N LEU A 81 -29.32 3.71 5.83
CA LEU A 81 -27.97 4.07 5.40
C LEU A 81 -27.34 2.98 4.53
N GLN A 82 -27.50 1.71 4.93
CA GLN A 82 -26.99 0.57 4.17
C GLN A 82 -27.61 0.52 2.77
N GLN A 83 -28.93 0.64 2.66
CA GLN A 83 -29.63 0.67 1.37
C GLN A 83 -29.09 1.78 0.46
N ARG A 84 -28.92 3.01 0.99
CA ARG A 84 -28.35 4.12 0.21
C ARG A 84 -26.92 3.84 -0.27
N ILE A 85 -26.11 3.16 0.54
CA ILE A 85 -24.74 2.79 0.17
C ILE A 85 -24.78 1.73 -0.93
N ASP A 86 -25.62 0.70 -0.79
CA ASP A 86 -25.76 -0.37 -1.77
C ASP A 86 -26.27 0.17 -3.11
N ASP A 87 -27.29 1.05 -3.08
CA ASP A 87 -27.80 1.74 -4.26
C ASP A 87 -26.73 2.62 -4.93
N TYR A 88 -25.91 3.31 -4.13
CA TYR A 88 -24.82 4.13 -4.66
C TYR A 88 -23.72 3.29 -5.30
N ILE A 89 -23.29 2.21 -4.64
CA ILE A 89 -22.26 1.30 -5.16
C ILE A 89 -22.73 0.70 -6.48
N THR A 90 -23.95 0.16 -6.51
CA THR A 90 -24.51 -0.47 -7.72
C THR A 90 -24.64 0.53 -8.88
N ALA A 91 -25.12 1.75 -8.63
CA ALA A 91 -25.20 2.79 -9.66
C ALA A 91 -23.81 3.21 -10.17
N HIS A 92 -22.83 3.37 -9.28
CA HIS A 92 -21.47 3.77 -9.65
C HIS A 92 -20.73 2.67 -10.41
N GLU A 93 -20.89 1.40 -10.02
CA GLU A 93 -20.32 0.26 -10.74
C GLU A 93 -20.92 0.12 -12.15
N ALA A 94 -22.22 0.33 -12.30
CA ALA A 94 -22.88 0.34 -13.61
C ALA A 94 -22.35 1.46 -14.51
N GLN A 95 -22.14 2.67 -13.98
CA GLN A 95 -21.54 3.79 -14.73
C GLN A 95 -20.11 3.47 -15.18
N LEU A 96 -19.28 2.94 -14.27
CA LEU A 96 -17.90 2.54 -14.62
C LEU A 96 -17.85 1.42 -15.66
N GLU A 97 -18.79 0.48 -15.62
CA GLU A 97 -18.85 -0.59 -16.61
C GLU A 97 -19.25 -0.04 -17.99
N GLN A 98 -20.19 0.91 -18.04
CA GLN A 98 -20.55 1.62 -19.28
C GLN A 98 -19.35 2.39 -19.84
N GLU A 99 -18.66 3.18 -19.02
CA GLU A 99 -17.47 3.93 -19.45
C GLU A 99 -16.36 3.00 -19.96
N LYS A 100 -16.14 1.86 -19.31
CA LYS A 100 -15.18 0.85 -19.78
C LYS A 100 -15.57 0.29 -21.15
N LYS A 101 -16.85 -0.05 -21.34
CA LYS A 101 -17.37 -0.55 -22.63
C LYS A 101 -17.22 0.50 -23.73
N GLU A 102 -17.52 1.76 -23.43
CA GLU A 102 -17.34 2.88 -24.36
C GLU A 102 -15.86 3.08 -24.72
N ARG A 103 -14.97 3.04 -23.73
CA ARG A 103 -13.53 3.16 -23.95
C ARG A 103 -12.97 2.00 -24.77
N GLU A 104 -13.46 0.78 -24.54
CA GLU A 104 -13.10 -0.39 -25.34
C GLU A 104 -13.62 -0.28 -26.78
N ALA A 105 -14.84 0.22 -26.98
CA ALA A 105 -15.39 0.49 -28.30
C ALA A 105 -14.60 1.57 -29.05
N GLN A 106 -14.28 2.69 -28.39
CA GLN A 106 -13.42 3.74 -28.96
C GLN A 106 -12.02 3.24 -29.31
N ALA A 107 -11.43 2.36 -28.49
CA ALA A 107 -10.14 1.75 -28.78
C ALA A 107 -10.20 0.80 -29.99
N ALA A 108 -11.32 0.10 -30.19
CA ALA A 108 -11.54 -0.74 -31.37
C ALA A 108 -11.68 0.10 -32.66
N GLU A 109 -12.37 1.23 -32.61
CA GLU A 109 -12.55 2.14 -33.75
C GLU A 109 -11.25 2.87 -34.14
N GLY A 110 -10.42 3.22 -33.16
CA GLY A 110 -9.15 3.95 -33.37
C GLY A 110 -8.01 3.11 -33.95
N GLY A 111 -8.18 1.81 -34.19
CA GLY A 111 -7.15 0.93 -34.75
C GLY A 111 -5.94 0.67 -33.84
N TRP A 112 -5.96 1.15 -32.59
CA TRP A 112 -4.92 0.91 -31.59
C TRP A 112 -5.47 0.03 -30.47
N THR A 113 -5.08 -1.25 -30.47
CA THR A 113 -5.49 -2.18 -29.42
C THR A 113 -4.75 -1.91 -28.11
N VAL A 114 -5.48 -1.78 -26.99
CA VAL A 114 -4.90 -1.70 -25.64
C VAL A 114 -4.16 -3.01 -25.33
N VAL A 115 -2.84 -2.93 -25.15
CA VAL A 115 -2.03 -4.08 -24.72
C VAL A 115 -2.32 -4.37 -23.25
N VAL A 116 -3.20 -5.35 -22.99
CA VAL A 116 -3.44 -5.84 -21.63
C VAL A 116 -2.32 -6.79 -21.23
N HIS A 117 -1.45 -6.36 -20.33
CA HIS A 117 -0.46 -7.24 -19.73
C HIS A 117 -1.16 -8.26 -18.82
N GLN A 118 -1.22 -9.53 -19.25
CA GLN A 118 -1.72 -10.63 -18.41
C GLN A 118 -0.76 -10.88 -17.25
N LYS A 119 -0.93 -10.14 -16.15
CA LYS A 119 -0.18 -10.34 -14.92
C LYS A 119 -0.67 -11.63 -14.25
N GLY A 120 0.07 -12.73 -14.44
CA GLY A 120 -0.18 -14.00 -13.74
C GLY A 120 -0.24 -15.26 -14.61
N ARG A 121 -0.18 -15.17 -15.94
CA ARG A 121 -0.11 -16.37 -16.79
C ARG A 121 1.27 -17.02 -16.69
N LYS A 122 1.43 -18.01 -15.80
CA LYS A 122 2.57 -18.92 -15.82
C LYS A 122 2.56 -19.67 -17.15
N LYS A 123 3.52 -19.38 -18.03
CA LYS A 123 3.71 -20.04 -19.33
C LYS A 123 4.33 -21.44 -19.15
N THR A 124 3.80 -22.28 -18.26
CA THR A 124 4.35 -23.63 -17.99
C THR A 124 3.31 -24.56 -17.36
N THR A 125 2.12 -24.71 -17.93
CA THR A 125 1.23 -25.84 -17.58
C THR A 125 0.33 -26.08 -18.78
N ASP A 126 0.73 -27.05 -19.61
CA ASP A 126 -0.22 -27.80 -20.40
C ASP A 126 -1.08 -28.61 -19.42
N ALA A 127 -2.40 -28.59 -19.57
CA ALA A 127 -3.33 -29.10 -18.57
C ALA A 127 -3.42 -30.64 -18.54
N GLU A 128 -2.76 -31.32 -19.46
CA GLU A 128 -2.87 -32.77 -19.66
C GLU A 128 -1.59 -33.54 -19.32
N SER A 129 -0.41 -32.93 -19.45
CA SER A 129 0.88 -33.61 -19.30
C SER A 129 1.78 -32.84 -18.34
N GLY A 130 1.66 -33.13 -17.06
CA GLY A 130 2.39 -32.49 -15.97
C GLY A 130 3.88 -32.82 -15.88
N VAL A 131 4.63 -32.80 -17.00
CA VAL A 131 6.08 -33.02 -16.99
C VAL A 131 6.83 -31.77 -17.44
N THR A 132 7.54 -31.14 -16.49
CA THR A 132 8.40 -30.00 -16.71
C THR A 132 9.78 -30.46 -17.23
N VAL A 133 10.10 -30.28 -18.51
CA VAL A 133 11.48 -30.40 -19.00
C VAL A 133 12.04 -29.00 -19.23
N GLY A 134 12.68 -28.47 -18.19
CA GLY A 134 13.35 -27.17 -18.21
C GLY A 134 14.74 -27.24 -17.62
N SER A 135 15.58 -28.18 -18.09
CA SER A 135 17.01 -28.18 -17.74
C SER A 135 17.71 -27.03 -18.46
N VAL A 136 17.82 -25.88 -17.81
CA VAL A 136 18.66 -24.78 -18.31
C VAL A 136 20.11 -25.08 -17.94
N ALA A 137 20.92 -25.44 -18.95
CA ALA A 137 22.34 -25.66 -18.81
C ALA A 137 23.05 -24.40 -18.27
N GLN A 138 23.83 -24.56 -17.20
CA GLN A 138 24.62 -23.50 -16.54
C GLN A 138 25.53 -22.74 -17.52
N ASN A 139 26.03 -23.42 -18.57
CA ASN A 139 26.91 -22.81 -19.57
C ASN A 139 26.21 -21.71 -20.41
N SER A 140 24.88 -21.73 -20.52
CA SER A 140 24.16 -20.67 -21.24
C SER A 140 24.01 -19.36 -20.46
N LEU A 141 24.33 -19.36 -19.15
CA LEU A 141 24.27 -18.17 -18.30
C LEU A 141 25.55 -17.32 -18.42
N GLY A 142 26.72 -17.93 -18.59
CA GLY A 142 28.00 -17.22 -18.70
C GLY A 142 28.10 -16.30 -19.92
N ASP A 143 27.71 -16.80 -21.09
CA ASP A 143 27.75 -16.04 -22.35
C ASP A 143 26.74 -14.89 -22.42
N LYS A 144 25.70 -14.93 -21.58
CA LYS A 144 24.69 -13.86 -21.51
C LYS A 144 25.12 -12.70 -20.62
N MET A 145 26.12 -12.90 -19.76
CA MET A 145 26.66 -11.85 -18.89
C MET A 145 27.72 -10.99 -19.59
N SER A 146 28.47 -11.56 -20.53
CA SER A 146 29.46 -10.82 -21.34
C SER A 146 28.84 -9.99 -22.47
N LYS A 147 27.63 -10.37 -22.93
CA LYS A 147 26.87 -9.68 -23.99
C LYS A 147 25.92 -8.58 -23.48
N LYS A 148 25.90 -8.30 -22.17
CA LYS A 148 25.20 -7.12 -21.66
C LYS A 148 25.99 -5.90 -22.13
N LYS A 149 25.45 -5.17 -23.12
CA LYS A 149 25.98 -3.88 -23.54
C LYS A 149 26.10 -3.02 -22.28
N LYS A 150 27.31 -2.54 -21.98
CA LYS A 150 27.54 -1.62 -20.87
C LYS A 150 26.57 -0.45 -21.06
N ASN A 151 25.78 -0.19 -20.02
CA ASN A 151 24.51 0.53 -20.04
C ASN A 151 24.55 1.86 -20.80
N GLU A 152 23.37 2.30 -21.27
CA GLU A 152 23.07 3.47 -22.13
C GLU A 152 23.60 4.85 -21.64
N VAL A 153 24.19 4.90 -20.45
CA VAL A 153 24.91 6.06 -19.95
C VAL A 153 26.37 5.90 -20.34
N GLY A 154 26.88 6.79 -21.19
CA GLY A 154 28.28 6.77 -21.64
C GLY A 154 29.25 6.53 -20.47
N LEU A 155 30.33 5.78 -20.73
CA LEU A 155 31.22 5.16 -19.73
C LEU A 155 31.85 6.12 -18.70
N ASP A 156 31.64 7.43 -18.80
CA ASP A 156 32.24 8.47 -17.98
C ASP A 156 31.31 9.66 -17.70
N PHE A 157 30.01 9.41 -17.53
CA PHE A 157 29.06 10.49 -17.20
C PHE A 157 29.37 11.15 -15.86
N TYR A 158 29.80 10.38 -14.86
CA TYR A 158 30.07 10.92 -13.53
C TYR A 158 31.57 11.05 -13.22
N ARG A 159 31.92 12.09 -12.45
CA ARG A 159 33.31 12.36 -12.03
C ARG A 159 33.92 11.23 -11.19
N PHE A 160 33.11 10.49 -10.42
CA PHE A 160 33.60 9.38 -9.62
C PHE A 160 34.04 8.19 -10.48
N GLN A 161 33.39 7.95 -11.63
CA GLN A 161 33.77 6.89 -12.58
C GLN A 161 35.20 7.11 -13.09
N ARG A 162 35.52 8.35 -13.48
CA ARG A 162 36.87 8.73 -13.93
C ARG A 162 37.91 8.55 -12.83
N ARG A 163 37.59 8.96 -11.59
CA ARG A 163 38.50 8.85 -10.44
C ARG A 163 38.78 7.38 -10.09
N GLU A 164 37.75 6.53 -10.12
CA GLU A 164 37.88 5.10 -9.88
C GLU A 164 38.68 4.41 -10.99
N ALA A 165 38.42 4.74 -12.25
CA ALA A 165 39.18 4.20 -13.38
C ALA A 165 40.68 4.52 -13.26
N GLN A 166 41.03 5.78 -12.96
CA GLN A 166 42.42 6.19 -12.74
C GLN A 166 43.05 5.47 -11.53
N ARG A 167 42.33 5.34 -10.42
CA ARG A 167 42.82 4.62 -9.25
C ARG A 167 43.10 3.14 -9.57
N ASN A 168 42.21 2.50 -10.31
CA ASN A 168 42.36 1.11 -10.72
C ASN A 168 43.56 0.92 -11.65
N GLU A 169 43.76 1.84 -12.60
CA GLU A 169 44.92 1.83 -13.49
C GLU A 169 46.23 1.97 -12.71
N VAL A 170 46.31 2.93 -11.78
CA VAL A 170 47.49 3.11 -10.91
C VAL A 170 47.77 1.86 -10.08
N MET A 171 46.73 1.25 -9.50
CA MET A 171 46.87 0.02 -8.71
C MET A 171 47.38 -1.15 -9.57
N MET A 172 46.88 -1.29 -10.80
CA MET A 172 47.37 -2.30 -11.75
C MET A 172 48.84 -2.07 -12.13
N LEU A 173 49.24 -0.82 -12.36
CA LEU A 173 50.64 -0.46 -12.67
C LEU A 173 51.57 -0.76 -11.51
N GLN A 174 51.17 -0.44 -10.27
CA GLN A 174 51.94 -0.77 -9.07
C GLN A 174 52.14 -2.28 -8.92
N SER A 175 51.07 -3.06 -9.09
CA SER A 175 51.16 -4.53 -9.02
C SER A 175 52.12 -5.11 -10.06
N LYS A 176 52.05 -4.63 -11.31
CA LYS A 176 52.99 -5.03 -12.38
C LYS A 176 54.42 -4.62 -12.05
N PHE A 177 54.63 -3.41 -11.55
CA PHE A 177 55.97 -2.93 -11.18
C PHE A 177 56.59 -3.76 -10.06
N GLU A 178 55.82 -4.18 -9.05
CA GLU A 178 56.30 -5.07 -8.00
C GLU A 178 56.70 -6.45 -8.54
N GLN A 179 55.92 -6.99 -9.49
CA GLN A 179 56.25 -8.26 -10.15
C GLN A 179 57.57 -8.14 -10.93
N ASP A 180 57.72 -7.08 -11.73
CA ASP A 180 58.93 -6.84 -12.51
C ASP A 180 60.14 -6.55 -11.61
N ARG A 181 59.95 -5.82 -10.51
CA ARG A 181 60.99 -5.59 -9.50
C ARG A 181 61.50 -6.92 -8.92
N LYS A 182 60.59 -7.83 -8.57
CA LYS A 182 60.94 -9.17 -8.08
C LYS A 182 61.68 -9.98 -9.16
N ARG A 183 61.20 -9.93 -10.41
CA ARG A 183 61.83 -10.62 -11.55
C ARG A 183 63.25 -10.11 -11.82
N ILE A 184 63.46 -8.80 -11.85
CA ILE A 184 64.78 -8.19 -12.06
C ILE A 184 65.72 -8.54 -10.91
N GLN A 185 65.24 -8.55 -9.66
CA GLN A 185 66.05 -8.97 -8.51
C GLN A 185 66.53 -10.42 -8.65
N GLN A 186 65.63 -11.33 -9.04
CA GLN A 186 66.00 -12.73 -9.30
C GLN A 186 67.04 -12.84 -10.42
N LEU A 187 66.85 -12.13 -11.53
CA LEU A 187 67.81 -12.10 -12.63
C LEU A 187 69.16 -11.52 -12.21
N ARG A 188 69.18 -10.45 -11.41
CA ARG A 188 70.42 -9.85 -10.89
C ARG A 188 71.15 -10.82 -9.96
N ALA A 189 70.44 -11.53 -9.08
CA ALA A 189 71.02 -12.52 -8.19
C ALA A 189 71.59 -13.73 -8.97
N ALA A 190 70.91 -14.17 -10.02
CA ALA A 190 71.39 -15.25 -10.89
C ALA A 190 72.56 -14.84 -11.79
N ARG A 191 72.72 -13.54 -12.05
CA ARG A 191 73.73 -13.01 -12.97
C ARG A 191 75.10 -13.03 -12.30
N LYS A 192 76.04 -13.80 -12.87
CA LYS A 192 77.45 -13.81 -12.47
C LYS A 192 78.17 -12.61 -13.07
N PHE A 193 78.06 -11.45 -12.41
CA PHE A 193 78.72 -10.23 -12.85
C PHE A 193 80.24 -10.42 -12.92
N ARG A 194 80.85 -10.11 -14.08
CA ARG A 194 82.30 -10.13 -14.30
C ARG A 194 82.78 -8.68 -14.46
N PRO A 195 83.47 -8.11 -13.45
CA PRO A 195 83.79 -6.68 -13.39
C PRO A 195 85.05 -6.24 -14.14
N TYR A 196 85.68 -7.10 -14.93
CA TYR A 196 86.87 -6.80 -15.73
C TYR A 196 86.77 -7.46 -17.09
#